data_AF-A0A7C6EBH1-F1
#
_entry.id   AF-A0A7C6EBH1-F1
#
_cell.length_a   1.000
_cell.length_b   1.000
_cell.length_c   1.000
_cell.angle_alpha   90.00
_cell.angle_beta   90.00
_cell.angle_gamma   90.00
#
_symmetry.space_group_name_H-M   'P 1'
#
loop_
_entity.id
_entity.type
_entity.pdbx_description
1 polymer ?
#
loop_
_entity_poly.entity_id
_entity_poly.type
_entity_poly.pdbx_seq_one_letter_code
_entity_poly.pdbx_strand_id
1 'polypeptide(L)'
;MKFFSIFGKKKKESEEQKPAEREKLDADAWYNKGIALGDLGRYDDAIRCIDKALKINPRYAEAWTGKGSALGNLGRVDDAIRCFDEAIRINPGDAKAWNNKGIALCMLGQYDEALKSVKQAIRINPNFAVAHQLEELILEELKR
;
A
#
# COMPACT_ATOMS: atom_id res chain seq x y z
N MET A 1 -45.30 -45.96 10.22
CA MET A 1 -43.94 -45.98 9.65
C MET A 1 -43.90 -45.14 8.37
N LYS A 2 -43.21 -44.00 8.39
CA LYS A 2 -42.26 -43.54 7.36
C LYS A 2 -41.62 -42.25 7.89
N PHE A 3 -40.31 -42.35 8.11
CA PHE A 3 -39.45 -41.31 8.67
C PHE A 3 -39.39 -40.08 7.75
N PHE A 4 -39.53 -38.89 8.33
CA PHE A 4 -39.13 -37.64 7.69
C PHE A 4 -37.60 -37.65 7.54
N SER A 5 -37.11 -37.68 6.30
CA SER A 5 -35.68 -37.78 5.99
C SER A 5 -35.11 -36.42 5.53
N ILE A 6 -34.39 -35.78 6.45
CA ILE A 6 -33.09 -35.08 6.31
C ILE A 6 -32.83 -34.27 5.01
N PHE A 7 -33.70 -33.33 4.64
CA PHE A 7 -33.32 -32.24 3.72
C PHE A 7 -33.68 -30.89 4.34
N GLY A 8 -32.73 -30.26 5.05
CA GLY A 8 -33.00 -28.95 5.63
C GLY A 8 -31.90 -28.28 6.46
N LYS A 9 -30.64 -28.73 6.41
CA LYS A 9 -29.54 -28.07 7.16
C LYS A 9 -28.24 -27.95 6.35
N LYS A 10 -28.31 -27.37 5.15
CA LYS A 10 -27.08 -26.99 4.41
C LYS A 10 -27.14 -25.63 3.72
N LYS A 11 -28.02 -24.71 4.14
CA LYS A 11 -28.25 -23.46 3.40
C LYS A 11 -28.40 -22.20 4.24
N LYS A 12 -27.68 -22.09 5.37
CA LYS A 12 -27.67 -20.86 6.19
C LYS A 12 -26.30 -20.29 6.55
N GLU A 13 -25.20 -20.99 6.27
CA GLU A 13 -23.86 -20.46 6.57
C GLU A 13 -23.34 -19.47 5.50
N SER A 14 -24.05 -19.29 4.37
CA SER A 14 -23.64 -18.41 3.27
C SER A 14 -24.25 -17.00 3.31
N GLU A 15 -25.18 -16.70 4.22
CA GLU A 15 -25.92 -15.41 4.25
C GLU A 15 -25.41 -14.43 5.32
N GLU A 16 -24.43 -14.82 6.13
CA GLU A 16 -23.94 -14.05 7.28
C GLU A 16 -22.41 -13.86 7.24
N GLN A 17 -21.84 -13.52 6.09
CA GLN A 17 -20.56 -12.81 6.12
C GLN A 17 -20.78 -11.54 6.93
N LYS A 18 -20.16 -11.45 8.11
CA LYS A 18 -20.38 -10.36 9.07
C LYS A 18 -20.16 -9.01 8.35
N PRO A 19 -20.91 -7.94 8.67
CA PRO A 19 -20.79 -6.65 7.97
C PRO A 19 -19.34 -6.19 7.76
N ALA A 20 -18.48 -6.39 8.76
CA ALA A 20 -17.05 -6.08 8.69
C ALA A 20 -16.23 -6.92 7.68
N GLU A 21 -16.58 -8.20 7.46
CA GLU A 21 -15.91 -9.06 6.47
C GLU A 21 -16.28 -8.64 5.04
N ARG A 22 -17.55 -8.26 4.84
CA ARG A 22 -18.02 -7.72 3.56
C ARG A 22 -17.38 -6.37 3.25
N GLU A 23 -17.34 -5.47 4.23
CA GLU A 23 -16.66 -4.17 4.09
C GLU A 23 -15.18 -4.34 3.77
N LYS A 24 -14.50 -5.29 4.41
CA LYS A 24 -13.11 -5.62 4.08
C LYS A 24 -12.97 -6.09 2.62
N LEU A 25 -13.83 -7.00 2.17
CA LEU A 25 -13.80 -7.50 0.79
C LEU A 25 -14.04 -6.37 -0.23
N ASP A 26 -14.95 -5.44 0.09
CA ASP A 26 -15.23 -4.27 -0.75
C ASP A 26 -14.01 -3.33 -0.82
N ALA A 27 -13.29 -3.13 0.29
CA ALA A 27 -12.05 -2.36 0.31
C ALA A 27 -10.96 -3.01 -0.55
N ASP A 28 -10.76 -4.32 -0.41
CA ASP A 28 -9.78 -5.10 -1.18
C ASP A 28 -10.09 -5.04 -2.69
N ALA A 29 -11.37 -5.12 -3.08
CA ALA A 29 -11.79 -5.02 -4.48
C ALA A 29 -11.48 -3.65 -5.09
N TRP A 30 -11.77 -2.55 -4.36
CA TRP A 30 -11.43 -1.20 -4.80
C TRP A 30 -9.92 -0.99 -4.90
N TYR A 31 -9.16 -1.50 -3.92
CA TYR A 31 -7.70 -1.43 -3.93
C TYR A 31 -7.12 -2.18 -5.13
N ASN A 32 -7.50 -3.44 -5.36
CA ASN A 32 -7.01 -4.25 -6.46
C ASN A 32 -7.32 -3.62 -7.83
N LYS A 33 -8.52 -3.04 -7.99
CA LYS A 33 -8.86 -2.27 -9.19
C LYS A 33 -7.95 -1.05 -9.35
N GLY A 34 -7.66 -0.35 -8.26
CA GLY A 34 -6.74 0.78 -8.25
C GLY A 34 -5.33 0.38 -8.69
N ILE A 35 -4.80 -0.71 -8.16
CA ILE A 35 -3.49 -1.25 -8.56
C ILE A 35 -3.47 -1.59 -10.05
N ALA A 36 -4.47 -2.33 -10.55
CA ALA A 36 -4.55 -2.68 -11.97
C ALA A 36 -4.61 -1.45 -12.89
N LEU A 37 -5.27 -0.36 -12.47
CA LEU A 37 -5.28 0.90 -13.21
C LEU A 37 -3.92 1.60 -13.17
N GLY A 38 -3.22 1.56 -12.03
CA GLY A 38 -1.87 2.08 -11.88
C GLY A 38 -0.87 1.36 -12.78
N ASP A 39 -0.96 0.03 -12.89
CA ASP A 39 -0.13 -0.78 -13.79
C ASP A 39 -0.39 -0.46 -15.27
N LEU A 40 -1.58 0.04 -15.60
CA LEU A 40 -1.94 0.55 -16.93
C LEU A 40 -1.55 2.04 -17.13
N GLY A 41 -0.87 2.66 -16.17
CA GLY A 41 -0.48 4.08 -16.22
C GLY A 41 -1.62 5.07 -15.98
N ARG A 42 -2.82 4.60 -15.59
CA ARG A 42 -3.99 5.44 -15.32
C ARG A 42 -4.01 5.90 -13.86
N TYR A 43 -3.01 6.69 -13.48
CA TYR A 43 -2.74 7.01 -12.07
C TYR A 43 -3.86 7.79 -11.37
N ASP A 44 -4.51 8.76 -12.04
CA ASP A 44 -5.65 9.48 -11.44
C ASP A 44 -6.85 8.56 -11.14
N ASP A 45 -7.15 7.62 -12.05
CA ASP A 45 -8.22 6.64 -11.84
C ASP A 45 -7.84 5.62 -10.77
N ALA A 46 -6.56 5.24 -10.70
CA ALA A 46 -6.01 4.42 -9.63
C ALA A 46 -6.24 5.07 -8.27
N ILE A 47 -5.85 6.34 -8.12
CA ILE A 47 -6.05 7.12 -6.88
C ILE A 47 -7.53 7.16 -6.49
N ARG A 48 -8.44 7.42 -7.43
CA ARG A 48 -9.89 7.43 -7.15
C ARG A 48 -10.41 6.09 -6.64
N CYS A 49 -9.90 4.98 -7.17
CA CYS A 49 -10.27 3.64 -6.69
C CYS A 49 -9.69 3.38 -5.30
N ILE A 50 -8.42 3.72 -5.08
CA ILE A 50 -7.74 3.56 -3.80
C ILE A 50 -8.39 4.43 -2.72
N ASP A 51 -8.83 5.65 -3.03
CA ASP A 51 -9.56 6.51 -2.09
C ASP A 51 -10.89 5.90 -1.63
N LYS A 52 -11.55 5.12 -2.50
CA LYS A 52 -12.74 4.36 -2.09
C LYS A 52 -12.37 3.22 -1.13
N ALA A 53 -11.28 2.51 -1.39
CA ALA A 53 -10.76 1.49 -0.48
C ALA A 53 -10.42 2.10 0.89
N LEU A 54 -9.74 3.25 0.91
CA LEU A 54 -9.36 3.97 2.12
C LEU A 54 -10.55 4.56 2.87
N LYS A 55 -11.63 4.93 2.17
CA LYS A 55 -12.88 5.36 2.82
C LYS A 55 -13.55 4.21 3.59
N ILE A 56 -13.43 2.99 3.09
CA ILE A 56 -13.99 1.79 3.73
C ILE A 56 -13.06 1.31 4.86
N ASN A 57 -11.75 1.25 4.58
CA ASN A 57 -10.73 0.91 5.57
C ASN A 57 -9.61 1.96 5.60
N PRO A 58 -9.71 2.98 6.48
CA PRO A 58 -8.68 4.02 6.62
C PRO A 58 -7.33 3.50 7.10
N ARG A 59 -7.29 2.30 7.72
CA ARG A 59 -6.08 1.65 8.23
C ARG A 59 -5.51 0.63 7.23
N TYR A 60 -5.83 0.74 5.95
CA TYR A 60 -5.28 -0.14 4.92
C TYR A 60 -3.91 0.38 4.47
N ALA A 61 -2.84 -0.10 5.11
CA ALA A 61 -1.47 0.38 4.87
C ALA A 61 -1.04 0.24 3.40
N GLU A 62 -1.32 -0.91 2.78
CA GLU A 62 -0.96 -1.18 1.39
C GLU A 62 -1.68 -0.24 0.41
N ALA A 63 -2.92 0.15 0.72
CA ALA A 63 -3.66 1.14 -0.06
C ALA A 63 -3.02 2.54 0.03
N TRP A 64 -2.54 2.95 1.22
CA TRP A 64 -1.76 4.18 1.37
C TRP A 64 -0.45 4.12 0.57
N THR A 65 0.29 3.02 0.63
CA THR A 65 1.49 2.80 -0.18
C THR A 65 1.18 2.88 -1.69
N GLY A 66 0.11 2.22 -2.15
CA GLY A 66 -0.33 2.25 -3.54
C GLY A 66 -0.72 3.67 -4.01
N LYS A 67 -1.43 4.42 -3.18
CA LYS A 67 -1.79 5.83 -3.45
C LYS A 67 -0.54 6.69 -3.58
N GLY A 68 0.42 6.54 -2.66
CA GLY A 68 1.68 7.26 -2.69
C GLY A 68 2.47 6.98 -3.97
N SER A 69 2.56 5.71 -4.38
CA SER A 69 3.20 5.32 -5.64
C SER A 69 2.52 5.97 -6.86
N ALA A 70 1.18 5.97 -6.94
CA ALA A 70 0.47 6.62 -8.05
C ALA A 70 0.69 8.15 -8.08
N LEU A 71 0.68 8.81 -6.92
CA LEU A 71 0.95 10.25 -6.81
C LEU A 71 2.38 10.60 -7.21
N GLY A 72 3.36 9.79 -6.83
CA GLY A 72 4.76 9.97 -7.23
C GLY A 72 4.94 9.89 -8.75
N ASN A 73 4.26 8.94 -9.41
CA ASN A 73 4.28 8.84 -10.88
C ASN A 73 3.62 10.05 -11.57
N LEU A 74 2.69 10.74 -10.90
CA LEU A 74 2.11 12.01 -11.37
C LEU A 74 2.99 13.23 -11.05
N GLY A 75 4.15 13.04 -10.45
CA GLY A 75 5.03 14.14 -10.00
C GLY A 75 4.52 14.89 -8.76
N ARG A 76 3.47 14.38 -8.09
CA ARG A 76 2.93 14.96 -6.85
C ARG A 76 3.69 14.41 -5.63
N VAL A 77 4.98 14.72 -5.59
CA VAL A 77 5.94 14.06 -4.68
C VAL A 77 5.65 14.32 -3.21
N ASP A 78 5.31 15.55 -2.80
CA ASP A 78 4.96 15.86 -1.41
C ASP A 78 3.72 15.07 -0.93
N ASP A 79 2.70 14.96 -1.78
CA ASP A 79 1.50 14.18 -1.45
C ASP A 79 1.81 12.68 -1.37
N ALA A 80 2.74 12.19 -2.20
CA ALA A 80 3.23 10.82 -2.13
C ALA A 80 3.92 10.53 -0.79
N ILE A 81 4.79 11.43 -0.33
CA ILE A 81 5.48 11.31 0.97
C ILE A 81 4.46 11.21 2.11
N ARG A 82 3.44 12.08 2.14
CA ARG A 82 2.37 12.01 3.15
C ARG A 82 1.64 10.67 3.16
N CYS A 83 1.41 10.09 1.97
CA CYS A 83 0.78 8.78 1.88
C CYS A 83 1.71 7.67 2.43
N PHE A 84 3.00 7.73 2.13
CA PHE A 84 3.96 6.78 2.69
C PHE A 84 4.11 6.92 4.21
N ASP A 85 4.08 8.15 4.74
CA ASP A 85 4.08 8.40 6.18
C ASP A 85 2.88 7.76 6.86
N GLU A 86 1.70 7.87 6.27
CA GLU A 86 0.50 7.25 6.80
C GLU A 86 0.57 5.71 6.73
N ALA A 87 1.06 5.15 5.62
CA ALA A 87 1.31 3.71 5.49
C ALA A 87 2.28 3.21 6.57
N ILE A 88 3.40 3.92 6.79
CA ILE A 88 4.41 3.62 7.81
C ILE A 88 3.82 3.75 9.21
N ARG A 89 2.99 4.77 9.47
CA ARG A 89 2.33 4.95 10.77
C ARG A 89 1.41 3.78 11.10
N ILE A 90 0.70 3.24 10.10
CA ILE A 90 -0.20 2.09 10.25
C ILE A 90 0.59 0.78 10.37
N ASN A 91 1.60 0.59 9.50
CA ASN A 91 2.47 -0.58 9.48
C ASN A 91 3.94 -0.16 9.40
N PRO A 92 4.61 0.01 10.55
CA PRO A 92 6.02 0.40 10.59
C PRO A 92 6.97 -0.63 9.96
N GLY A 93 6.51 -1.87 9.78
CA GLY A 93 7.25 -2.98 9.17
C GLY A 93 7.10 -3.08 7.65
N ASP A 94 6.47 -2.11 6.97
CA ASP A 94 6.41 -2.09 5.51
C ASP A 94 7.71 -1.53 4.91
N ALA A 95 8.65 -2.42 4.59
CA ALA A 95 9.90 -2.05 3.93
C ALA A 95 9.68 -1.30 2.61
N LYS A 96 8.62 -1.62 1.85
CA LYS A 96 8.32 -0.99 0.57
C LYS A 96 7.88 0.46 0.76
N ALA A 97 7.05 0.74 1.77
CA ALA A 97 6.66 2.11 2.10
C ALA A 97 7.87 2.98 2.48
N TRP A 98 8.77 2.46 3.32
CA TRP A 98 10.02 3.13 3.69
C TRP A 98 10.94 3.40 2.48
N ASN A 99 11.11 2.41 1.60
CA ASN A 99 11.92 2.57 0.39
C ASN A 99 11.30 3.61 -0.57
N ASN A 100 9.98 3.54 -0.81
CA ASN A 100 9.29 4.47 -1.69
C ASN A 100 9.31 5.91 -1.16
N LYS A 101 9.23 6.09 0.17
CA LYS A 101 9.47 7.37 0.81
C LYS A 101 10.89 7.87 0.53
N GLY A 102 11.90 7.00 0.65
CA GLY A 102 13.29 7.31 0.30
C GLY A 102 13.45 7.80 -1.14
N ILE A 103 12.82 7.11 -2.10
CA ILE A 103 12.80 7.53 -3.52
C ILE A 103 12.18 8.92 -3.66
N ALA A 104 11.00 9.15 -3.08
CA ALA A 104 10.31 10.43 -3.16
C ALA A 104 11.13 11.57 -2.56
N LEU A 105 11.81 11.34 -1.44
CA LEU A 105 12.72 12.31 -0.82
C LEU A 105 13.94 12.62 -1.70
N CYS A 106 14.50 11.63 -2.39
CA CYS A 106 15.55 11.84 -3.38
C CYS A 106 15.09 12.75 -4.53
N MET A 107 13.85 12.58 -5.00
CA MET A 107 13.27 13.45 -6.04
C MET A 107 13.14 14.91 -5.58
N LEU A 108 13.06 15.17 -4.27
CA LEU A 108 13.07 16.51 -3.68
C LEU A 108 14.48 17.00 -3.29
N GLY A 109 15.53 16.21 -3.54
CA GLY A 109 16.90 16.53 -3.10
C GLY A 109 17.13 16.40 -1.59
N GLN A 110 16.22 15.77 -0.86
CA GLN A 110 16.30 15.58 0.59
C GLN A 110 17.05 14.29 0.93
N TYR A 111 18.34 14.26 0.59
CA TYR A 111 19.17 13.05 0.62
C TYR A 111 19.39 12.49 2.03
N ASP A 112 19.55 13.34 3.06
CA ASP A 112 19.72 12.89 4.45
C ASP A 112 18.49 12.13 4.97
N GLU A 113 17.29 12.68 4.75
CA GLU A 113 16.02 12.05 5.11
C GLU A 113 15.75 10.80 4.26
N ALA A 114 16.14 10.83 2.99
CA ALA A 114 16.04 9.66 2.11
C ALA A 114 16.89 8.51 2.66
N LEU A 115 18.15 8.78 3.04
CA LEU A 115 19.07 7.79 3.59
C LEU A 115 18.51 7.14 4.86
N LYS A 116 17.94 7.95 5.77
CA LYS A 116 17.27 7.44 6.99
C LYS A 116 16.13 6.49 6.64
N SER A 117 15.31 6.84 5.65
CA SER A 117 14.16 6.05 5.21
C SER A 117 14.59 4.73 4.56
N VAL A 118 15.62 4.77 3.70
CA VAL A 118 16.15 3.58 3.01
C VAL A 118 16.85 2.62 3.98
N LYS A 119 17.65 3.14 4.92
CA LYS A 119 18.26 2.31 5.98
C LYS A 119 17.21 1.60 6.81
N GLN A 120 16.07 2.25 7.04
CA GLN A 120 14.95 1.63 7.73
C GLN A 120 14.32 0.49 6.89
N ALA A 121 14.16 0.68 5.59
CA ALA A 121 13.70 -0.39 4.69
C ALA A 121 14.66 -1.61 4.70
N ILE A 122 15.97 -1.37 4.65
CA ILE A 122 17.00 -2.41 4.71
C ILE A 122 16.98 -3.13 6.07
N ARG A 123 16.83 -2.39 7.17
CA ARG A 123 16.71 -2.99 8.51
C ARG A 123 15.52 -3.95 8.62
N ILE A 124 14.39 -3.59 8.01
CA ILE A 124 13.18 -4.43 7.99
C ILE A 124 13.37 -5.64 7.06
N ASN A 125 13.92 -5.42 5.86
CA ASN A 125 14.20 -6.47 4.89
C ASN A 125 15.65 -6.36 4.39
N PRO A 126 16.60 -7.08 5.02
CA PRO A 126 18.01 -7.02 4.65
C PRO A 126 18.31 -7.46 3.20
N ASN A 127 17.41 -8.22 2.58
CA ASN A 127 17.57 -8.71 1.20
C ASN A 127 16.87 -7.80 0.18
N PHE A 128 16.43 -6.59 0.56
CA PHE A 128 15.73 -5.69 -0.34
C PHE A 128 16.71 -4.99 -1.30
N ALA A 129 17.10 -5.68 -2.37
CA ALA A 129 18.16 -5.25 -3.28
C ALA A 129 18.01 -3.80 -3.80
N VAL A 130 16.80 -3.38 -4.16
CA VAL A 130 16.55 -2.01 -4.64
C VAL A 130 16.79 -0.94 -3.57
N ALA A 131 16.63 -1.28 -2.28
CA ALA A 131 16.92 -0.35 -1.19
C ALA A 131 18.43 -0.19 -1.00
N HIS A 132 19.22 -1.27 -1.10
CA HIS A 132 20.69 -1.18 -1.08
C HIS A 132 21.23 -0.36 -2.24
N GLN A 133 20.72 -0.58 -3.45
CA GLN A 133 21.10 0.23 -4.62
C GLN A 133 20.79 1.71 -4.40
N LEU A 134 19.64 2.02 -3.83
CA LEU A 134 19.27 3.40 -3.53
C LEU A 134 20.14 4.01 -2.41
N GLU A 135 20.51 3.24 -1.39
CA GLU A 135 21.46 3.69 -0.35
C GLU A 135 22.80 4.08 -0.96
N GLU A 136 23.36 3.24 -1.83
CA GLU A 136 24.62 3.52 -2.53
C GLU A 136 24.55 4.83 -3.32
N LEU A 137 23.49 5.01 -4.12
CA LEU A 137 23.27 6.24 -4.91
C LEU A 137 23.17 7.48 -4.02
N ILE A 138 22.43 7.40 -2.91
CA ILE A 138 22.30 8.53 -1.97
C ILE A 138 23.66 8.88 -1.35
N LEU A 139 24.45 7.87 -0.97
CA LEU A 139 25.77 8.08 -0.38
C LEU A 139 26.78 8.68 -1.37
N GLU A 140 26.64 8.41 -2.66
CA GLU A 140 27.44 9.07 -3.69
C GLU A 140 27.07 10.55 -3.84
N GLU A 141 25.79 10.88 -3.88
CA GLU A 141 25.33 12.28 -3.96
C GLU A 141 25.74 13.10 -2.73
N LEU A 142 25.69 12.53 -1.53
CA LEU A 142 26.12 13.20 -0.29
C LEU A 142 27.63 13.46 -0.22
N LYS A 143 28.44 12.83 -1.08
CA LYS A 143 29.90 13.03 -1.14
C LYS A 143 30.32 14.08 -2.18
N ARG A 144 29.41 14.51 -3.06
CA ARG A 144 29.68 15.52 -4.08
C ARG A 144 29.65 16.92 -3.49
#